data_AF-A0A2N2X667-F1
#
_entry.id   AF-A0A2N2X667-F1
#
_cell.length_a   1.000
_cell.length_b   1.000
_cell.length_c   1.000
_cell.angle_alpha   90.00
_cell.angle_beta   90.00
_cell.angle_gamma   90.00
#
_symmetry.space_group_name_H-M   'P 1'
#
loop_
_entity.id
_entity.type
_entity.pdbx_description
1 polymer ?
#
loop_
_entity_poly.entity_id
_entity_poly.type
_entity_poly.pdbx_seq_one_letter_code
_entity_poly.pdbx_strand_id
1 'polypeptide(L)'
;MKAVCCDKLKKLYVDSRNDIDIKTDDFIVAIGKTKSNSVYHVVESKKKERVNGFRYYVKVLASDLITCMKRDSYQALIPIQWYSRN
;
A
#
# COMPACT_ATOMS: atom_id res chain seq x y z
N MET A 1 18.29 -6.24 22.57
CA MET A 1 17.09 -5.73 21.86
C MET A 1 17.57 -4.99 20.62
N LYS A 2 17.30 -5.51 19.42
CA LYS A 2 17.73 -4.86 18.16
C LYS A 2 16.87 -3.61 17.94
N ALA A 3 17.55 -2.49 17.64
CA ALA A 3 16.94 -1.22 17.33
C ALA A 3 15.82 -1.39 16.29
N VAL A 4 14.63 -0.90 16.63
CA VAL A 4 13.50 -0.73 15.72
C VAL A 4 14.00 0.25 14.65
N CYS A 5 14.31 -0.29 13.47
CA CYS A 5 14.78 0.49 12.33
C CYS A 5 13.71 1.56 12.08
N CYS A 6 14.11 2.84 12.09
CA CYS A 6 13.21 3.94 11.75
C CYS A 6 12.55 3.64 10.40
N ASP A 7 11.30 3.20 10.41
CA ASP A 7 10.55 2.92 9.19
C ASP A 7 10.43 4.22 8.41
N LYS A 8 11.27 4.36 7.39
CA LYS A 8 11.24 5.53 6.52
C LYS A 8 9.90 5.56 5.81
N LEU A 9 9.18 6.66 5.97
CA LEU A 9 7.99 6.97 5.18
C LEU A 9 8.30 6.83 3.70
N LYS A 10 7.55 5.96 3.01
CA LYS A 10 7.63 5.76 1.57
C LYS A 10 6.43 6.41 0.90
N LYS A 11 6.64 6.91 -0.32
CA LYS A 11 5.57 7.40 -1.19
C LYS A 11 5.33 6.37 -2.28
N LEU A 12 4.09 5.92 -2.43
CA LEU A 12 3.67 5.03 -3.50
C LEU A 12 2.55 5.68 -4.31
N TYR A 13 2.41 5.22 -5.55
CA TYR A 13 1.29 5.58 -6.42
C TYR A 13 0.52 4.30 -6.73
N VAL A 14 -0.79 4.32 -6.51
CA VAL A 14 -1.70 3.24 -6.89
C VAL A 14 -2.59 3.75 -8.00
N ASP A 15 -2.52 3.12 -9.17
CA ASP A 15 -3.41 3.41 -10.28
C ASP A 15 -4.53 2.36 -10.28
N SER A 16 -5.78 2.81 -10.39
CA SER A 16 -6.96 1.94 -10.49
C SER A 16 -7.94 2.51 -11.51
N ARG A 17 -8.63 1.63 -12.25
CA ARG A 17 -9.73 2.03 -13.14
C ARG A 17 -11.00 2.36 -12.35
N ASN A 18 -11.17 1.73 -11.19
CA ASN A 18 -12.32 1.90 -10.32
C ASN A 18 -11.95 2.78 -9.13
N ASP A 19 -12.95 3.47 -8.57
CA ASP A 19 -12.77 4.18 -7.32
C ASP A 19 -12.78 3.18 -6.15
N ILE A 20 -11.62 2.96 -5.54
CA ILE A 20 -11.39 1.93 -4.51
C ILE A 20 -11.25 2.51 -3.09
N ASP A 21 -11.48 3.82 -2.90
CA ASP A 21 -11.49 4.52 -1.61
C ASP A 21 -10.43 4.05 -0.59
N ILE A 22 -9.14 4.29 -0.88
CA ILE A 22 -8.03 3.93 0.03
C ILE A 22 -8.02 4.88 1.25
N LYS A 23 -8.12 4.36 2.47
CA LYS A 23 -8.16 5.15 3.71
C LYS A 23 -6.86 5.06 4.50
N THR A 24 -6.69 6.00 5.43
CA THR A 24 -5.67 5.87 6.48
C THR A 24 -5.96 4.62 7.31
N ASP A 25 -4.89 3.97 7.76
CA ASP A 25 -4.88 2.68 8.47
C ASP A 25 -5.18 1.43 7.65
N ASP A 26 -5.46 1.57 6.36
CA ASP A 26 -5.50 0.44 5.44
C ASP A 26 -4.13 -0.20 5.26
N PHE A 27 -4.15 -1.46 4.81
CA PHE A 27 -2.96 -2.19 4.41
C PHE A 27 -2.96 -2.47 2.91
N ILE A 28 -1.84 -2.15 2.28
CA ILE A 28 -1.60 -2.43 0.86
C ILE A 28 -0.65 -3.62 0.77
N VAL A 29 -1.08 -4.64 0.01
CA VAL A 29 -0.24 -5.80 -0.30
C VAL A 29 0.25 -5.68 -1.72
N ALA A 30 1.52 -5.37 -1.87
CA ALA A 30 2.16 -5.31 -3.16
C ALA A 30 2.63 -6.71 -3.55
N ILE A 31 1.99 -7.28 -4.57
CA ILE A 31 2.29 -8.63 -5.05
C ILE A 31 3.34 -8.52 -6.15
N GLY A 32 4.54 -9.03 -5.87
CA GLY A 32 5.60 -9.13 -6.86
C GLY A 32 5.33 -10.32 -7.79
N LYS A 33 5.49 -10.15 -9.11
CA LYS A 33 5.42 -11.29 -10.06
C LYS A 33 6.56 -12.30 -9.83
N THR A 34 7.71 -11.83 -9.38
CA THR A 34 8.95 -12.62 -9.21
C THR A 34 9.66 -12.36 -7.88
N LYS A 35 9.09 -11.49 -7.02
CA LYS A 35 9.67 -11.09 -5.73
C LYS A 35 8.68 -11.36 -4.60
N SER A 36 9.20 -11.46 -3.39
CA SER A 36 8.42 -11.58 -2.15
C SER A 36 7.41 -10.43 -2.03
N ASN A 37 6.20 -10.78 -1.58
CA ASN A 37 5.14 -9.82 -1.33
C ASN A 37 5.61 -8.81 -0.28
N SER A 38 5.25 -7.54 -0.48
CA SER A 38 5.54 -6.47 0.46
C SER A 38 4.23 -5.92 1.04
N VAL A 39 4.19 -5.71 2.34
CA VAL A 39 3.02 -5.17 3.03
C VAL A 39 3.33 -3.76 3.51
N TYR A 40 2.37 -2.87 3.34
CA TYR A 40 2.50 -1.46 3.65
C TYR A 40 1.30 -0.97 4.44
N HIS A 41 1.55 -0.27 5.54
CA HIS A 41 0.51 0.41 6.32
C HIS A 41 0.32 1.84 5.80
N VAL A 42 -0.91 2.22 5.48
CA VAL A 42 -1.25 3.53 4.90
C VAL A 42 -1.36 4.57 6.00
N VAL A 43 -0.58 5.64 5.87
CA VAL A 43 -0.59 6.78 6.79
C VAL A 43 -1.43 7.92 6.23
N GLU A 44 -1.34 8.15 4.91
CA GLU A 44 -2.07 9.21 4.22
C GLU A 44 -2.39 8.75 2.80
N SER A 45 -3.60 9.05 2.33
CA SER A 45 -4.01 8.84 0.95
C SER A 45 -4.56 10.14 0.35
N LYS A 46 -4.25 10.39 -0.92
CA LYS A 46 -4.84 11.47 -1.72
C LYS A 46 -5.26 10.95 -3.08
N LYS A 47 -6.54 11.11 -3.43
CA LYS A 47 -7.09 10.72 -4.73
C LYS A 47 -6.89 11.84 -5.76
N LYS A 48 -6.55 11.46 -6.99
CA LYS A 48 -6.60 12.36 -8.16
C LYS A 48 -7.24 11.63 -9.33
N GLU A 49 -8.26 12.25 -9.92
CA GLU A 49 -8.89 11.77 -11.15
C GLU A 49 -7.97 11.92 -12.36
N ARG A 50 -8.08 10.97 -13.28
CA ARG A 50 -7.38 10.92 -14.56
C ARG A 50 -8.35 10.51 -15.66
N VAL A 51 -7.97 10.81 -16.90
CA VAL A 51 -8.77 10.46 -18.10
C VAL A 51 -9.15 8.97 -18.11
N ASN A 52 -8.27 8.08 -17.64
CA ASN A 52 -8.50 6.62 -17.59
C ASN A 52 -8.48 6.08 -16.14
N GLY A 53 -9.20 6.72 -15.23
CA GLY A 53 -9.44 6.21 -13.87
C GLY A 53 -8.87 7.11 -12.77
N PHE A 54 -8.30 6.51 -11.73
CA PHE A 54 -7.89 7.20 -10.53
C PHE A 54 -6.43 6.89 -10.20
N ARG A 55 -5.69 7.91 -9.75
CA ARG A 55 -4.37 7.75 -9.14
C ARG A 55 -4.46 8.14 -7.67
N TYR A 56 -4.10 7.21 -6.80
CA TYR A 56 -3.95 7.44 -5.37
C TYR A 56 -2.48 7.67 -5.04
N TYR A 57 -2.22 8.79 -4.37
CA TYR A 57 -0.93 9.18 -3.84
C TYR A 57 -0.91 8.77 -2.37
N VAL A 58 -0.25 7.67 -2.05
CA VAL A 58 -0.26 7.11 -0.69
C VAL A 58 1.11 7.25 -0.03
N LYS A 59 1.10 7.68 1.23
CA LYS A 59 2.26 7.61 2.12
C LYS A 59 2.11 6.38 2.98
N VAL A 60 3.15 5.57 3.03
CA VAL A 60 3.11 4.27 3.70
C VAL A 60 4.34 4.02 4.55
N LEU A 61 4.17 3.15 5.55
CA LEU A 61 5.23 2.55 6.33
C LEU A 61 5.38 1.07 5.93
N ALA A 62 6.61 0.55 5.95
CA ALA A 62 6.81 -0.87 5.75
C ALA A 62 6.18 -1.62 6.93
N SER A 63 5.48 -2.72 6.64
CA SER A 63 4.88 -3.57 7.65
C SER A 63 5.08 -5.04 7.28
N ASP A 64 4.84 -5.92 8.24
CA ASP A 64 4.76 -7.36 8.01
C ASP A 64 3.29 -7.84 7.88
N LEU A 65 3.13 -9.03 7.29
CA LEU A 65 1.82 -9.64 7.06
C LEU A 65 1.11 -10.03 8.36
N ILE A 66 1.85 -10.41 9.40
CA ILE A 66 1.25 -10.81 10.69
C ILE A 66 0.59 -9.58 11.34
N THR A 67 1.27 -8.44 11.33
CA THR A 67 0.75 -7.16 11.84
C THR A 67 -0.51 -6.72 11.09
N CYS A 68 -0.55 -6.87 9.76
CA CYS A 68 -1.73 -6.61 8.95
C CYS A 68 -2.91 -7.52 9.35
N MET A 69 -2.71 -8.84 9.37
CA MET A 69 -3.77 -9.81 9.68
C MET A 69 -4.27 -9.72 11.13
N LYS A 70 -3.45 -9.26 12.07
CA LYS A 70 -3.83 -9.07 13.47
C LYS A 70 -4.68 -7.82 13.71
N ARG A 71 -4.51 -6.78 12.89
CA ARG A 71 -5.21 -5.50 13.09
C ARG A 71 -6.64 -5.54 12.59
N ASP A 72 -6.93 -6.28 11.54
CA ASP A 72 -8.29 -6.45 11.05
C ASP A 72 -8.43 -7.74 10.22
N SER A 73 -9.27 -8.67 10.68
CA SER A 73 -9.57 -9.92 9.98
C SER A 73 -10.43 -9.70 8.72
N TYR A 74 -11.02 -8.51 8.54
CA TYR A 74 -11.89 -8.16 7.42
C TYR A 74 -11.28 -7.12 6.47
N GLN A 75 -10.04 -6.67 6.70
CA GLN A 75 -9.47 -5.59 5.90
C GLN A 75 -9.38 -5.96 4.42
N ALA A 76 -9.86 -5.05 3.58
CA ALA A 76 -9.75 -5.15 2.14
C ALA A 76 -8.27 -5.00 1.75
N LEU A 77 -7.57 -6.11 1.58
CA LEU A 77 -6.23 -6.10 1.03
C LEU A 77 -6.30 -5.54 -0.38
N ILE A 78 -5.60 -4.43 -0.63
CA ILE A 78 -5.54 -3.85 -1.97
C ILE A 78 -4.32 -4.44 -2.69
N PRO A 79 -4.51 -5.42 -3.61
CA PRO A 79 -3.40 -5.97 -4.38
C PRO A 79 -2.92 -4.92 -5.37
N ILE A 80 -1.65 -4.53 -5.26
CA ILE A 80 -1.01 -3.66 -6.25
C ILE A 80 0.09 -4.42 -6.99
N GLN A 81 0.13 -4.25 -8.30
CA GLN A 81 1.25 -4.70 -9.12
C GLN A 81 2.28 -3.58 -9.18
N TRP A 82 3.53 -3.90 -8.85
CA TRP A 82 4.63 -2.98 -9.08
C TRP A 82 4.79 -2.69 -10.57
N TYR A 83 4.59 -1.44 -10.97
CA TYR A 83 5.10 -0.96 -12.24
C TYR A 83 6.60 -0.71 -12.06
N SER A 84 7.44 -1.56 -12.64
CA SER A 84 8.82 -1.21 -12.90
C SER A 84 8.81 0.00 -13.83
N ARG A 85 9.09 1.20 -13.32
CA ARG A 85 9.63 2.25 -14.17
C ARG A 85 11.08 1.83 -14.44
N ASN A 86 11.29 1.16 -15.57
CA ASN A 86 12.62 1.14 -16.20
C ASN A 86 13.09 2.57 -16.40
#